data_AF-A0A7K2QNT7-F1
#
_entry.id   AF-A0A7K2QNT7-F1
#
_cell.length_a   1.000
_cell.length_b   1.000
_cell.length_c   1.000
_cell.angle_alpha   90.00
_cell.angle_beta   90.00
_cell.angle_gamma   90.00
#
_symmetry.space_group_name_H-M   'P 1'
#
loop_
_entity.id
_entity.type
_entity.pdbx_description
1 polymer ?
#
loop_
_entity_poly.entity_id
_entity_poly.type
_entity_poly.pdbx_seq_one_letter_code
_entity_poly.pdbx_strand_id
1 'polypeptide(L)' 'MREVDELLYVDDPAWPLLLRELSGADVPVEVLPADAETGRASLLQLQVSARSNLGAIVL' A
#
# COMPACT_ATOMS: atom_id res chain seq x y z
N MET A 1 11.37 -15.12 6.52
CA MET A 1 10.28 -14.20 6.15
C MET A 1 10.39 -12.98 7.03
N ARG A 2 10.02 -11.80 6.53
CA ARG A 2 10.02 -10.57 7.32
C ARG A 2 8.73 -10.49 8.14
N GLU A 3 8.83 -9.91 9.32
CA GLU A 3 7.69 -9.60 10.17
C GLU A 3 6.83 -8.51 9.54
N VAL A 4 5.53 -8.49 9.87
CA VAL A 4 4.58 -7.52 9.30
C VAL A 4 4.99 -6.07 9.57
N ASP A 5 5.60 -5.80 10.73
CA ASP A 5 6.08 -4.47 11.10
C ASP A 5 7.22 -3.99 10.22
N GLU A 6 8.11 -4.88 9.78
CA GLU A 6 9.20 -4.57 8.82
C GLU A 6 8.66 -4.26 7.42
N LEU A 7 7.47 -4.77 7.09
CA LEU A 7 6.79 -4.52 5.80
C LEU A 7 5.96 -3.24 5.84
N LEU A 8 5.40 -2.91 7.00
CA LEU A 8 4.50 -1.78 7.20
C LEU A 8 5.24 -0.47 7.48
N TYR A 9 6.18 -0.48 8.43
CA TYR A 9 6.87 0.72 8.91
C TYR A 9 8.14 0.96 8.11
N VAL A 10 7.97 1.57 6.93
CA VAL A 10 9.06 1.97 6.02
C VAL A 10 9.19 3.49 5.98
N ASP A 11 10.41 3.99 5.80
CA ASP A 11 10.67 5.44 5.76
C ASP A 11 10.01 6.14 4.57
N ASP A 12 9.92 5.46 3.42
CA ASP A 12 9.38 5.99 2.16
C ASP A 12 8.18 5.15 1.66
N PRO A 13 6.98 5.25 2.25
CA PRO A 13 5.84 4.50 1.75
C PRO A 13 5.42 5.02 0.36
N ALA A 14 4.99 4.11 -0.53
CA ALA A 14 4.61 4.47 -1.89
C ALA A 14 3.24 5.18 -1.97
N TRP A 15 2.37 4.99 -0.97
CA TRP A 15 0.99 5.48 -1.01
C TRP A 15 0.84 6.98 -1.26
N PRO A 16 1.61 7.90 -0.63
CA PRO A 16 1.52 9.32 -0.92
C PRO A 16 1.94 9.72 -2.34
N LEU A 17 2.80 8.94 -2.99
CA LEU A 17 3.13 9.15 -4.40
C LEU A 17 2.03 8.60 -5.30
N LEU A 18 1.55 7.39 -5.03
CA LEU A 18 0.43 6.79 -5.76
C LEU A 18 -0.82 7.68 -5.73
N LEU A 19 -1.19 8.24 -4.58
CA LEU A 19 -2.34 9.16 -4.49
C LEU A 19 -2.18 10.39 -5.39
N ARG A 20 -0.95 10.92 -5.53
CA ARG A 20 -0.68 12.04 -6.45
C ARG A 20 -0.84 11.63 -7.91
N GLU A 21 -0.36 10.44 -8.27
CA GLU A 21 -0.52 9.89 -9.62
C GLU A 21 -2.00 9.62 -9.95
N LEU A 22 -2.75 9.02 -9.02
CA LEU A 22 -4.18 8.76 -9.18
C LEU A 22 -5.00 10.05 -9.29
N SER A 23 -4.64 11.09 -8.53
CA SER A 23 -5.30 12.40 -8.61
C SER A 23 -5.03 13.15 -9.93
N GLY A 24 -3.94 12.80 -10.62
CA GLY A 24 -3.56 13.36 -11.92
C GLY A 24 -4.07 12.56 -13.12
N ALA A 25 -4.83 11.48 -12.90
CA ALA A 25 -5.32 10.65 -13.98
C ALA A 25 -6.38 11.38 -14.84
N ASP A 26 -6.35 11.14 -16.14
CA ASP A 26 -7.35 11.70 -17.09
C ASP A 26 -8.76 11.11 -16.88
N VAL A 27 -8.87 10.05 -16.08
CA VAL A 27 -10.12 9.38 -15.73
C VAL A 27 -10.41 9.57 -14.24
N PRO A 28 -11.69 9.68 -13.84
CA PRO A 28 -12.05 9.73 -12.42
C PRO A 28 -11.62 8.44 -11.71
N VAL A 29 -10.80 8.58 -10.66
CA VAL A 29 -10.43 7.48 -9.78
C VAL A 29 -11.03 7.75 -8.39
N GLU A 30 -11.78 6.77 -7.88
CA GLU A 30 -12.27 6.77 -6.51
C GLU A 30 -11.42 5.81 -5.67
N VAL A 31 -10.92 6.31 -4.54
CA VAL A 31 -10.18 5.51 -3.55
C VAL A 31 -11.13 5.19 -2.40
N LEU A 32 -11.41 3.91 -2.20
CA LEU A 32 -12.28 3.45 -1.12
C LEU A 32 -11.49 3.21 0.17
N PRO A 33 -12.14 3.24 1.35
CA PRO A 33 -11.51 2.88 2.61
C PRO A 33 -10.99 1.43 2.60
N ALA A 34 -9.77 1.23 3.10
CA ALA A 34 -9.15 -0.09 3.23
C ALA A 34 -9.54 -0.77 4.57
N ASP A 35 -9.53 -2.11 4.56
CA ASP A 35 -9.62 -2.92 5.77
C ASP A 35 -8.22 -3.24 6.32
N ALA A 36 -7.90 -2.68 7.49
CA ALA A 36 -6.54 -2.72 8.02
C ALA A 36 -6.05 -4.14 8.41
N GLU A 37 -6.97 -5.04 8.79
CA GLU A 37 -6.61 -6.42 9.14
C GLU A 37 -6.26 -7.22 7.89
N THR A 38 -7.13 -7.15 6.87
CA THR A 38 -6.92 -7.80 5.57
C THR A 38 -5.66 -7.26 4.88
N GLY A 39 -5.39 -5.96 4.97
CA GLY A 39 -4.21 -5.37 4.35
C GLY A 39 -2.90 -5.83 4.97
N ARG A 40 -2.84 -5.86 6.31
CA ARG A 40 -1.68 -6.42 7.05
C ARG A 40 -1.45 -7.89 6.75
N ALA A 41 -2.52 -8.70 6.70
CA ALA A 41 -2.43 -10.11 6.32
C ALA A 41 -1.92 -10.28 4.88
N SER A 42 -2.38 -9.43 3.96
CA SER A 42 -1.98 -9.45 2.55
C SER A 42 -0.50 -9.09 2.36
N LEU A 43 0.01 -8.07 3.07
CA LEU A 43 1.45 -7.74 3.06
C LEU A 43 2.29 -8.93 3.52
N LEU A 44 1.91 -9.57 4.62
CA LEU A 44 2.65 -10.72 5.17
C LEU A 44 2.61 -11.92 4.23
N GLN A 45 1.45 -12.23 3.65
CA GLN A 45 1.29 -13.34 2.70
C GLN A 45 2.12 -13.12 1.42
N LEU A 46 2.11 -11.90 0.89
CA LEU A 46 2.82 -11.54 -0.35
C LEU A 46 4.30 -11.24 -0.12
N GLN A 47 4.70 -11.00 1.14
CA GLN A 47 6.05 -10.59 1.53
C GLN A 47 6.54 -9.33 0.79
N VAL A 48 5.63 -8.39 0.54
CA VAL A 48 5.91 -7.06 -0.04
C VAL A 48 5.81 -5.99 1.04
N SER A 49 6.56 -4.89 0.92
CA SER A 49 6.49 -3.77 1.86
C SER A 49 5.70 -2.60 1.29
N ALA A 50 5.23 -1.73 2.17
CA ALA A 50 4.52 -0.49 1.85
C ALA A 50 5.35 0.50 1.00
N ARG A 51 6.66 0.27 0.82
CA ARG A 51 7.55 1.02 -0.09
C ARG A 51 7.28 0.72 -1.56
N SER A 52 6.65 -0.42 -1.86
CA SER A 52 6.30 -0.81 -3.23
C SER A 52 4.89 -0.39 -3.61
N ASN A 53 4.63 -0.19 -4.91
CA ASN A 53 3.28 0.14 -5.37
C ASN A 53 2.27 -0.96 -5.02
N LEU A 54 2.65 -2.23 -5.18
CA LEU A 54 1.79 -3.36 -4.81
C LEU A 54 1.51 -3.36 -3.30
N GLY A 55 2.54 -3.17 -2.47
CA GLY A 55 2.37 -3.11 -1.02
C GLY A 55 1.48 -1.95 -0.57
N ALA A 56 1.58 -0.79 -1.20
CA ALA A 56 0.71 0.35 -0.90
C ALA A 56 -0.74 0.18 -1.38
N ILE A 57 -1.00 -0.66 -2.38
CA ILE A 57 -2.36 -0.95 -2.87
C ILE A 57 -3.04 -2.03 -2.03
N VAL A 58 -2.30 -3.02 -1.55
CA VAL A 58 -2.87 -4.13 -0.77
C VAL A 58 -2.96 -3.84 0.73
N LEU A 59 -2.27 -2.79 1.22
CA LEU A 59 -2.31 -2.35 2.62
C LEU A 59 -3.51 -1.43 2.88
#